data_AF-A0A8C2VMC9-F1
#
_entry.id   AF-A0A8C2VMC9-F1
#
_cell.length_a   1.000
_cell.length_b   1.000
_cell.length_c   1.000
_cell.angle_alpha   90.00
_cell.angle_beta   90.00
_cell.angle_gamma   90.00
#
_symmetry.space_group_name_H-M   'P 1'
#
loop_
_entity.id
_entity.type
_entity.pdbx_description
1 polymer ?
#
loop_
_entity_poly.entity_id
_entity_poly.type
_entity_poly.pdbx_seq_one_letter_code
_entity_poly.pdbx_strand_id
1 'polypeptide(L)'
;MTSGGRDLSFRVVTGDQSTNEQVSHELIFKHFRKNKVEIATAVTMPFPFLMSLRDQALISEQMYENFQDACTNLVPVTRVVYDVLNELEKTFHPSLLKVLFSKTNLQAYPNLNKILRSFQNVSHEYKALLRTNGADTEEMPRVPSGGGKGNYGSSYQLPH
;
A
#
# COMPACT_ATOMS: atom_id res chain seq x y z
N MET A 1 -5.83 45.87 10.49
CA MET A 1 -4.86 45.10 9.67
C MET A 1 -4.62 43.78 10.38
N THR A 2 -4.69 42.70 9.60
CA THR A 2 -4.54 41.28 9.99
C THR A 2 -3.19 40.99 10.65
N SER A 3 -3.15 40.10 11.64
CA SER A 3 -2.30 38.90 11.59
C SER A 3 -2.49 38.06 12.86
N GLY A 4 -3.15 36.91 12.70
CA GLY A 4 -3.22 35.87 13.72
C GLY A 4 -2.02 34.94 13.62
N GLY A 5 -1.24 34.85 14.69
CA GLY A 5 -0.24 33.80 14.87
C GLY A 5 -0.85 32.63 15.62
N ARG A 6 -1.30 31.61 14.89
CA ARG A 6 -1.61 30.29 15.47
C ARG A 6 -0.31 29.49 15.48
N ASP A 7 0.29 29.36 16.65
CA ASP A 7 1.41 28.46 16.89
C ASP A 7 0.89 27.01 16.83
N LEU A 8 1.09 26.36 15.69
CA LEU A 8 0.78 24.95 15.51
C LEU A 8 1.93 24.14 16.10
N SER A 9 1.84 23.90 17.41
CA SER A 9 2.66 22.91 18.09
C SER A 9 2.31 21.52 17.54
N PHE A 10 3.07 21.06 16.56
CA PHE A 10 3.07 19.67 16.14
C PHE A 10 3.71 18.85 17.27
N ARG A 11 2.88 18.43 18.21
CA ARG A 11 3.22 17.34 19.13
C ARG A 11 3.61 16.15 18.28
N VAL A 12 4.89 15.74 18.39
CA VAL A 12 5.35 14.40 18.05
C VAL A 12 4.55 13.43 18.92
N VAL A 13 3.44 12.96 18.39
CA VAL A 13 2.73 11.80 18.91
C VAL A 13 3.37 10.61 18.22
N THR A 14 3.79 9.64 19.02
CA THR A 14 4.06 8.25 18.66
C THR A 14 2.80 7.62 18.02
N GLY A 15 2.47 8.09 16.81
CA GLY A 15 1.29 7.74 16.02
C GLY A 15 1.64 7.40 14.57
N ASP A 16 2.93 7.37 14.22
CA ASP A 16 3.40 7.19 12.84
C ASP A 16 3.18 5.77 12.29
N GLN A 17 2.99 4.76 13.15
CA GLN A 17 2.74 3.38 12.69
C GLN A 17 1.25 3.11 12.44
N SER A 18 0.37 3.60 13.31
CA SER A 18 -1.08 3.38 13.20
C SER A 18 -1.71 4.20 12.08
N THR A 19 -1.24 5.43 11.85
CA THR A 19 -1.69 6.27 10.72
C THR A 19 -1.21 5.68 9.39
N ASN A 20 0.02 5.20 9.36
CA ASN A 20 0.65 4.63 8.18
C ASN A 20 0.00 3.29 7.76
N GLU A 21 -0.35 2.43 8.71
CA GLU A 21 -1.12 1.21 8.45
C GLU A 21 -2.53 1.51 7.93
N GLN A 22 -3.20 2.54 8.46
CA GLN A 22 -4.53 2.95 7.99
C GLN A 22 -4.49 3.50 6.56
N VAL A 23 -3.49 4.33 6.22
CA VAL A 23 -3.34 4.85 4.85
C VAL A 23 -2.99 3.71 3.87
N SER A 24 -2.11 2.78 4.27
CA SER A 24 -1.83 1.55 3.51
C SER A 24 -3.11 0.74 3.25
N HIS A 25 -3.96 0.56 4.27
CA HIS A 25 -5.23 -0.13 4.15
C HIS A 25 -6.17 0.56 3.15
N GLU A 26 -6.31 1.88 3.22
CA GLU A 26 -7.14 2.66 2.30
C GLU A 26 -6.65 2.57 0.85
N LEU A 27 -5.33 2.67 0.63
CA LEU A 27 -4.73 2.55 -0.70
C LEU A 27 -4.98 1.18 -1.31
N ILE A 28 -4.78 0.12 -0.53
CA ILE A 28 -5.05 -1.27 -0.95
C ILE A 28 -6.53 -1.46 -1.25
N PHE A 29 -7.43 -0.93 -0.42
CA PHE A 29 -8.88 -1.02 -0.64
C PHE A 29 -9.30 -0.29 -1.92
N LYS A 30 -8.80 0.94 -2.14
CA LYS A 30 -9.05 1.70 -3.36
C LYS A 30 -8.53 0.95 -4.59
N HIS A 31 -7.38 0.30 -4.49
CA HIS A 31 -6.82 -0.52 -5.56
C HIS A 31 -7.68 -1.75 -5.83
N PHE A 32 -8.18 -2.42 -4.79
CA PHE A 32 -9.13 -3.52 -4.93
C PHE A 32 -10.38 -3.11 -5.70
N ARG A 33 -11.02 -2.00 -5.32
CA ARG A 33 -12.22 -1.49 -6.03
C ARG A 33 -11.98 -1.27 -7.51
N LYS A 34 -10.83 -0.69 -7.87
CA LYS A 34 -10.44 -0.42 -9.26
C LYS A 34 -10.18 -1.69 -10.07
N ASN A 35 -9.69 -2.75 -9.43
CA ASN A 35 -9.27 -3.97 -10.11
C ASN A 35 -10.32 -5.09 -10.09
N LYS A 36 -11.52 -4.88 -9.54
CA LYS A 36 -12.55 -5.93 -9.48
C LYS A 36 -12.87 -6.54 -10.86
N VAL A 37 -12.94 -5.73 -11.91
CA VAL A 37 -13.19 -6.21 -13.28
C VAL A 37 -12.04 -7.10 -13.76
N GLU A 38 -10.79 -6.69 -13.53
CA GLU A 38 -9.60 -7.48 -13.89
C GLU A 38 -9.56 -8.80 -13.11
N ILE A 39 -9.86 -8.78 -11.81
CA ILE A 39 -9.93 -9.98 -10.97
C ILE A 39 -11.03 -10.92 -11.50
N ALA A 40 -12.22 -10.40 -11.75
CA ALA A 40 -13.35 -11.17 -12.26
C ALA A 40 -13.08 -11.78 -13.65
N THR A 41 -12.38 -11.05 -14.51
CA THR A 41 -12.01 -11.52 -15.85
C THR A 41 -10.94 -12.61 -15.79
N ALA A 42 -10.04 -12.55 -14.79
CA ALA A 42 -9.01 -13.56 -14.61
C ALA A 42 -9.54 -14.90 -14.08
N VAL A 43 -10.66 -14.89 -13.34
CA VAL A 43 -11.30 -16.09 -12.79
C VAL A 43 -12.28 -16.66 -13.81
N THR A 44 -11.86 -17.70 -14.53
CA THR A 44 -12.62 -18.29 -15.65
C THR A 44 -13.59 -19.38 -15.23
N MET A 45 -13.42 -19.95 -14.03
CA MET A 45 -14.24 -21.05 -13.49
C MET A 45 -14.58 -20.75 -12.01
N PRO A 46 -15.69 -21.28 -11.48
CA PRO A 46 -16.08 -21.04 -10.09
C PRO A 46 -15.17 -21.77 -9.08
N PHE A 47 -14.73 -22.99 -9.40
CA PHE A 47 -13.76 -23.74 -8.59
C PHE A 47 -12.34 -23.51 -9.13
N PRO A 48 -11.33 -23.24 -8.27
CA PRO A 48 -11.34 -23.24 -6.79
C PRO A 48 -11.76 -21.93 -6.10
N PHE A 49 -12.19 -20.91 -6.83
CA PHE A 49 -12.33 -19.55 -6.30
C PHE A 49 -13.41 -19.45 -5.21
N LEU A 50 -14.64 -19.84 -5.51
CA LEU A 50 -15.77 -19.78 -4.57
C LEU A 50 -15.55 -20.69 -3.36
N MET A 51 -14.99 -21.88 -3.58
CA MET A 51 -14.70 -22.84 -2.51
C MET A 51 -13.64 -22.27 -1.54
N SER A 52 -12.58 -21.65 -2.07
CA SER A 52 -11.57 -21.00 -1.24
C SER A 52 -12.14 -19.89 -0.35
N LEU A 53 -13.13 -19.14 -0.85
CA LEU A 53 -13.79 -18.08 -0.08
C LEU A 53 -14.68 -18.66 1.02
N ARG A 54 -15.45 -19.69 0.70
CA ARG A 54 -16.33 -20.39 1.65
C ARG A 54 -15.53 -21.05 2.78
N ASP A 55 -14.48 -21.79 2.44
CA ASP A 55 -13.64 -22.52 3.41
C ASP A 55 -12.92 -21.58 4.40
N GLN A 56 -12.77 -20.30 4.04
CA GLN A 56 -12.20 -19.24 4.89
C GLN A 56 -13.27 -18.36 5.55
N ALA A 57 -14.56 -18.75 5.47
CA ALA A 57 -15.71 -18.03 6.00
C ALA A 57 -15.83 -16.57 5.52
N LEU A 58 -15.31 -16.26 4.32
CA LEU A 58 -15.42 -14.93 3.71
C LEU A 58 -16.78 -14.71 3.04
N ILE A 59 -17.43 -15.80 2.66
CA ILE A 59 -18.82 -15.86 2.23
C ILE A 59 -19.53 -16.93 3.05
N SER A 60 -20.83 -16.74 3.32
CA SER A 60 -21.63 -17.75 4.00
C SER A 60 -21.93 -18.94 3.07
N GLU A 61 -22.36 -20.07 3.64
CA GLU A 61 -22.80 -21.22 2.85
C GLU A 61 -23.93 -20.84 1.88
N GLN A 62 -24.90 -20.04 2.36
CA GLN A 62 -26.00 -19.56 1.53
C GLN A 62 -25.51 -18.71 0.35
N MET A 63 -24.52 -17.82 0.56
CA MET A 63 -23.94 -17.04 -0.53
C MET A 63 -23.22 -17.95 -1.52
N TYR A 64 -22.45 -18.93 -1.02
CA TYR A 64 -21.76 -19.90 -1.86
C TYR A 64 -22.72 -20.67 -2.76
N GLU A 65 -23.80 -21.24 -2.19
CA GLU A 65 -24.85 -21.95 -2.95
C GLU A 65 -25.47 -21.03 -4.01
N ASN A 66 -25.85 -19.81 -3.64
CA ASN A 66 -26.45 -18.84 -4.57
C ASN A 66 -25.51 -18.51 -5.74
N PHE A 67 -24.21 -18.32 -5.48
CA PHE A 67 -23.23 -18.04 -6.53
C PHE A 67 -22.94 -19.26 -7.40
N GLN A 68 -22.93 -20.47 -6.82
CA GLN A 68 -22.76 -21.72 -7.53
C GLN A 68 -23.95 -22.00 -8.46
N ASP A 69 -25.17 -21.77 -7.97
CA ASP A 69 -26.39 -21.85 -8.76
C ASP A 69 -26.41 -20.82 -9.90
N ALA A 70 -25.97 -19.58 -9.63
CA ALA A 70 -25.86 -18.55 -10.67
C ALA A 70 -24.92 -18.99 -11.81
N CYS A 71 -23.78 -19.63 -11.49
CA CYS A 71 -22.87 -20.18 -12.50
C CYS A 71 -23.50 -21.29 -13.34
N THR A 72 -24.48 -22.02 -12.77
CA THR A 72 -25.21 -23.10 -13.46
C THR A 72 -26.31 -22.55 -14.37
N ASN A 73 -26.93 -21.42 -13.99
CA ASN A 73 -28.05 -20.78 -14.70
C ASN A 73 -27.62 -19.88 -15.89
N LEU A 74 -26.54 -20.24 -16.60
CA LEU A 74 -26.00 -19.51 -17.77
C LEU A 74 -25.56 -18.06 -17.51
N VAL A 75 -25.45 -17.63 -16.25
CA VAL A 75 -24.80 -16.36 -15.92
C VAL A 75 -23.30 -16.53 -16.16
N PRO A 76 -22.64 -15.64 -16.93
CA PRO A 76 -21.20 -15.74 -17.14
C PRO A 76 -20.44 -15.76 -15.82
N VAL A 77 -19.50 -16.69 -15.65
CA VAL A 77 -18.69 -16.82 -14.42
C VAL A 77 -18.05 -15.48 -14.04
N THR A 78 -17.51 -14.74 -15.01
CA THR A 78 -16.97 -13.39 -14.79
C THR A 78 -17.96 -12.44 -14.12
N ARG A 79 -19.25 -12.50 -14.50
CA ARG A 79 -20.28 -11.67 -13.87
C ARG A 79 -20.54 -12.11 -12.43
N VAL A 80 -20.65 -13.41 -12.19
CA VAL A 80 -20.82 -13.97 -10.84
C VAL A 80 -19.64 -13.60 -9.94
N VAL A 81 -18.40 -13.73 -10.43
CA VAL A 81 -17.20 -13.36 -9.67
C VAL A 81 -17.19 -11.87 -9.36
N TYR A 82 -17.61 -11.01 -10.29
CA TYR A 82 -17.73 -9.58 -10.02
C TYR A 82 -18.73 -9.31 -8.88
N ASP A 83 -19.86 -10.01 -8.86
CA ASP A 83 -20.87 -9.89 -7.82
C ASP A 83 -20.36 -10.42 -6.46
N VAL A 84 -19.59 -11.51 -6.44
CA VAL A 84 -18.87 -11.98 -5.25
C VAL A 84 -17.92 -10.90 -4.72
N LEU A 85 -17.15 -10.26 -5.61
CA LEU A 85 -16.23 -9.18 -5.24
C LEU A 85 -16.98 -7.94 -4.70
N ASN A 86 -18.22 -7.69 -5.13
CA ASN A 86 -19.08 -6.64 -4.55
C ASN A 86 -19.47 -6.97 -3.11
N GLU A 87 -19.79 -8.24 -2.80
CA GLU A 87 -20.07 -8.66 -1.43
C GLU A 87 -18.84 -8.55 -0.54
N LEU A 88 -17.69 -9.01 -1.03
CA LEU A 88 -16.41 -8.93 -0.31
C LEU A 88 -15.93 -7.48 -0.09
N GLU A 89 -16.32 -6.54 -0.95
CA GLU A 89 -16.00 -5.12 -0.79
C GLU A 89 -16.64 -4.54 0.49
N LYS A 90 -17.84 -5.00 0.88
CA LYS A 90 -18.59 -4.47 2.03
C LYS A 90 -17.89 -4.72 3.36
N THR A 91 -17.17 -5.84 3.45
CA THR A 91 -16.45 -6.30 4.64
C THR A 91 -14.95 -6.41 4.36
N PHE A 92 -14.44 -5.59 3.44
CA PHE A 92 -13.08 -5.69 2.96
C PHE A 92 -12.06 -5.64 4.11
N HIS A 93 -11.15 -6.60 4.09
CA HIS A 93 -9.97 -6.62 4.95
C HIS A 93 -8.77 -7.12 4.12
N PRO A 94 -7.53 -6.61 4.32
CA PRO A 94 -6.39 -6.99 3.49
C PRO A 94 -6.06 -8.49 3.52
N SER A 95 -6.46 -9.21 4.57
CA SER A 95 -6.34 -10.68 4.62
C SER A 95 -7.11 -11.38 3.50
N LEU A 96 -8.17 -10.76 2.96
CA LEU A 96 -8.92 -11.27 1.81
C LEU A 96 -7.99 -11.53 0.62
N LEU A 97 -7.01 -10.66 0.39
CA LEU A 97 -6.07 -10.78 -0.73
C LEU A 97 -5.24 -12.07 -0.64
N LYS A 98 -4.98 -12.58 0.57
CA LYS A 98 -4.28 -13.85 0.76
C LYS A 98 -5.10 -15.04 0.26
N VAL A 99 -6.43 -14.95 0.32
CA VAL A 99 -7.34 -15.98 -0.19
C VAL A 99 -7.52 -15.83 -1.70
N LEU A 100 -7.76 -14.61 -2.19
CA LEU A 100 -7.91 -14.34 -3.63
C LEU A 100 -6.66 -14.76 -4.42
N PHE A 101 -5.48 -14.43 -3.91
CA PHE A 101 -4.19 -14.78 -4.50
C PHE A 101 -3.51 -15.97 -3.81
N SER A 102 -4.30 -16.90 -3.28
CA SER A 102 -3.78 -18.15 -2.72
C SER A 102 -3.02 -18.95 -3.80
N LYS A 103 -2.09 -19.82 -3.36
CA LYS A 103 -1.36 -20.70 -4.29
C LYS A 103 -2.32 -21.48 -5.20
N THR A 104 -3.40 -22.01 -4.63
CA THR A 104 -4.44 -22.75 -5.36
C THR A 104 -5.10 -21.88 -6.43
N ASN A 105 -5.51 -20.66 -6.09
CA ASN A 105 -6.12 -19.74 -7.05
C ASN A 105 -5.13 -19.26 -8.13
N LEU A 106 -3.88 -18.96 -7.77
CA LEU A 106 -2.85 -18.53 -8.74
C LEU A 106 -2.48 -19.64 -9.73
N GLN A 107 -2.55 -20.91 -9.31
CA GLN A 107 -2.34 -22.06 -10.19
C GLN A 107 -3.53 -22.28 -11.13
N ALA A 108 -4.76 -22.14 -10.62
CA ALA A 108 -5.97 -22.27 -11.44
C ALA A 108 -6.17 -21.08 -12.40
N TYR A 109 -5.74 -19.88 -11.99
CA TYR A 109 -5.97 -18.63 -12.72
C TYR A 109 -4.65 -17.84 -12.88
N PRO A 110 -3.79 -18.22 -13.85
CA PRO A 110 -2.47 -17.59 -14.01
C PRO A 110 -2.53 -16.07 -14.23
N ASN A 111 -3.61 -15.56 -14.83
CA ASN A 111 -3.82 -14.13 -15.06
C ASN A 111 -3.92 -13.31 -13.76
N LEU A 112 -4.26 -13.93 -12.62
CA LEU A 112 -4.23 -13.30 -11.30
C LEU A 112 -2.82 -12.87 -10.89
N ASN A 113 -1.75 -13.47 -11.44
CA ASN A 113 -0.37 -13.09 -11.10
C ASN A 113 -0.04 -11.64 -11.47
N LYS A 114 -0.54 -11.16 -12.62
CA LYS A 114 -0.33 -9.75 -13.03
C LYS A 114 -1.00 -8.80 -12.04
N ILE A 115 -2.19 -9.17 -11.58
CA ILE A 115 -2.98 -8.39 -10.64
C ILE A 115 -2.31 -8.40 -9.26
N LEU A 116 -1.87 -9.56 -8.76
CA LEU A 116 -1.10 -9.65 -7.50
C LEU A 116 0.12 -8.71 -7.50
N ARG A 117 0.89 -8.69 -8.60
CA ARG A 117 2.03 -7.76 -8.73
C ARG A 117 1.62 -6.29 -8.63
N SER A 118 0.45 -5.92 -9.16
CA SER A 118 -0.05 -4.55 -9.02
C SER A 118 -0.33 -4.15 -7.56
N PHE A 119 -0.82 -5.07 -6.72
CA PHE A 119 -1.00 -4.83 -5.28
C PHE A 119 0.33 -4.70 -4.53
N GLN A 120 1.32 -5.50 -4.92
CA GLN A 120 2.68 -5.39 -4.37
C GLN A 120 3.30 -4.03 -4.70
N ASN A 121 3.11 -3.54 -5.92
CA ASN A 121 3.61 -2.23 -6.35
C ASN A 121 3.00 -1.08 -5.54
N VAL A 122 1.68 -1.06 -5.34
CA VAL A 122 1.02 -0.05 -4.49
C VAL A 122 1.63 -0.02 -3.08
N SER A 123 1.91 -1.20 -2.52
CA SER A 123 2.54 -1.31 -1.20
C SER A 123 3.99 -0.81 -1.19
N HIS A 124 4.75 -1.01 -2.27
CA HIS A 124 6.12 -0.53 -2.41
C HIS A 124 6.21 0.98 -2.64
N GLU A 125 5.39 1.52 -3.54
CA GLU A 125 5.30 2.96 -3.84
C GLU A 125 4.95 3.75 -2.58
N TYR A 126 3.97 3.27 -1.82
CA TYR A 126 3.59 3.87 -0.56
C TYR A 126 4.76 3.91 0.44
N LYS A 127 5.50 2.80 0.59
CA LYS A 127 6.70 2.75 1.44
C LYS A 127 7.81 3.69 0.96
N ALA A 128 7.93 3.89 -0.36
CA ALA A 128 8.93 4.82 -0.92
C ALA A 128 8.58 6.28 -0.61
N LEU A 129 7.31 6.68 -0.74
CA LEU A 129 6.85 8.05 -0.41
C LEU A 129 7.09 8.41 1.05
N LEU A 130 6.92 7.45 1.97
CA LEU A 130 7.22 7.69 3.39
C LEU A 130 8.70 7.92 3.65
N ARG A 131 9.57 7.22 2.92
CA ARG A 131 11.03 7.40 3.05
C ARG A 131 11.48 8.76 2.54
N THR A 132 10.88 9.28 1.48
CA THR A 132 11.20 10.62 0.96
C THR A 132 10.69 11.72 1.89
N ASN A 133 9.53 11.53 2.53
CA ASN A 133 8.97 12.52 3.46
C ASN A 133 9.73 12.60 4.81
N GLY A 134 10.61 11.63 5.11
CA GLY A 134 11.47 11.62 6.30
C GLY A 134 12.91 12.09 6.07
N ALA A 135 13.26 12.49 4.84
CA ALA A 135 14.63 12.87 4.46
C ALA A 135 14.89 14.38 4.40
N ASP A 136 13.89 15.22 4.70
CA ASP A 136 14.05 16.68 4.75
C ASP A 136 14.30 17.14 6.19
N THR A 137 15.45 16.76 6.76
CA THR A 137 16.03 17.47 7.91
C THR A 137 17.37 18.03 7.50
N GLU A 138 17.34 19.30 7.10
CA GLU A 138 18.43 20.27 6.98
C GLU A 138 19.86 19.70 6.91
N GLU A 139 20.37 19.47 5.70
CA GLU A 139 21.80 19.60 5.47
C GLU A 139 22.15 21.10 5.49
N MET A 140 22.40 21.63 6.69
CA MET A 140 22.91 22.98 6.87
C MET A 140 24.22 23.14 6.07
N PRO A 141 24.32 24.09 5.11
CA PRO A 141 25.53 24.26 4.34
C PRO A 141 26.65 24.72 5.28
N ARG A 142 27.70 23.91 5.43
CA ARG A 142 28.89 24.32 6.18
C ARG A 142 29.57 25.47 5.43
N VAL A 143 29.36 26.68 5.92
CA VAL A 143 30.10 27.87 5.50
C VAL A 143 31.59 27.65 5.80
N PRO A 144 32.51 27.83 4.85
CA PRO A 144 33.94 27.83 5.16
C PRO A 144 34.28 29.14 5.86
N SER A 145 34.47 29.11 7.18
CA SER A 145 34.98 30.27 7.92
C SER A 145 36.50 30.34 7.75
N GLY A 146 36.93 31.07 6.73
CA GLY A 146 38.32 31.48 6.55
C GLY A 146 38.56 32.88 7.10
N GLY A 147 39.62 33.01 7.90
CA GLY A 147 40.37 34.27 8.05
C GLY A 147 40.26 35.01 9.38
N GLY A 148 41.33 34.92 10.20
CA GLY A 148 41.54 35.78 11.36
C GLY A 148 42.94 35.65 11.94
N LYS A 149 43.83 36.57 11.54
CA LYS A 149 45.23 36.72 11.97
C LYS A 149 45.40 36.88 13.50
N GLY A 150 46.53 36.40 14.02
CA GLY A 150 47.04 36.72 15.36
C GLY A 150 48.55 36.46 15.46
N ASN A 151 49.33 37.54 15.40
CA ASN A 151 50.78 37.69 15.36
C ASN A 151 51.41 37.75 16.77
N TYR A 152 52.53 37.07 17.02
CA TYR A 152 53.72 37.42 17.86
C TYR A 152 54.71 36.25 17.68
N GLY A 153 56.00 36.34 17.37
CA GLY A 153 56.98 37.42 17.34
C GLY A 153 58.32 36.86 17.90
N SER A 154 59.43 37.09 17.19
CA SER A 154 60.84 36.96 17.63
C SER A 154 61.47 35.53 17.71
N SER A 155 62.71 35.25 17.24
CA SER A 155 63.78 36.14 16.80
C SER A 155 65.06 35.41 16.28
N TYR A 156 65.90 36.17 15.55
CA TYR A 156 67.37 36.06 15.28
C TYR A 156 67.82 34.94 14.29
N GLN A 157 68.73 35.13 13.29
CA GLN A 157 69.60 36.22 12.83
C GLN A 157 70.07 35.91 11.37
N LEU A 158 70.30 36.96 10.56
CA LEU A 158 71.00 37.01 9.25
C LEU A 158 72.55 37.18 9.45
N PRO A 159 73.39 37.46 8.41
CA PRO A 159 73.94 36.51 7.45
C PRO A 159 75.49 36.64 7.30
N HIS A 160 76.12 35.77 6.52
CA HIS A 160 76.90 36.13 5.32
C HIS A 160 77.35 34.87 4.58
#